data_AF-A0A067CHS9-F1
#
_entry.id   AF-A0A067CHS9-F1
#
_cell.length_a   1.000
_cell.length_b   1.000
_cell.length_c   1.000
_cell.angle_alpha   90.00
_cell.angle_beta   90.00
_cell.angle_gamma   90.00
#
_symmetry.space_group_name_H-M   'P 1'
#
loop_
_entity.id
_entity.type
_entity.pdbx_description
1 polymer ?
#
loop_
_entity_poly.entity_id
_entity_poly.type
_entity_poly.pdbx_seq_one_letter_code
_entity_poly.pdbx_strand_id
1 'polypeptide(L)'
;MLNVSSLPLAAYISEPLPWQGSSFPPAAYTNYSDFNVAFLARNQRLYSNTTLPAGTTFLADETTNAQVARAIITLHAQPALSFDECFARSLLGLPGLVFYTNANMQRICATLHNATSAVDDAENACFQSRLFTYEYGRSCLWLVPGDAISARTDTPDRVVTLYFVKAELRPRGFDYGLFFYRIGTTLFVWYRLYVHYYRHCLELEA
;
A
#
# COMPACT_ATOMS: atom_id res chain seq x y z
N MET A 1 19.19 -11.83 26.01
CA MET A 1 18.73 -10.43 25.98
C MET A 1 19.12 -9.66 24.70
N LEU A 2 20.18 -10.06 23.98
CA LEU A 2 20.60 -9.42 22.72
C LEU A 2 19.48 -9.29 21.67
N ASN A 3 18.58 -10.27 21.57
CA ASN A 3 17.47 -10.23 20.62
C ASN A 3 16.50 -9.08 20.91
N VAL A 4 16.12 -8.91 22.19
CA VAL A 4 15.19 -7.85 22.62
C VAL A 4 15.86 -6.48 22.55
N SER A 5 17.14 -6.38 22.93
CA SER A 5 17.87 -5.11 22.91
C SER A 5 18.25 -4.63 21.51
N SER A 6 18.05 -5.46 20.47
CA SER A 6 18.34 -5.14 19.06
C SER A 6 17.07 -5.01 18.21
N LEU A 7 15.89 -4.97 18.84
CA LEU A 7 14.60 -4.82 18.17
C LEU A 7 14.53 -3.65 17.17
N PRO A 8 15.13 -2.47 17.41
CA PRO A 8 15.12 -1.40 16.41
C PRO A 8 15.78 -1.79 15.08
N LEU A 9 16.76 -2.69 15.09
CA LEU A 9 17.44 -3.19 13.89
C LEU A 9 16.71 -4.38 13.25
N ALA A 10 15.86 -5.09 14.00
CA ALA A 10 15.11 -6.23 13.49
C ALA A 10 14.15 -5.86 12.34
N ALA A 11 13.78 -4.58 12.20
CA ALA A 11 13.01 -4.10 11.07
C ALA A 11 13.70 -4.37 9.70
N TYR A 12 15.03 -4.45 9.64
CA TYR A 12 15.76 -4.81 8.41
C TYR A 12 15.68 -6.28 8.01
N ILE A 13 14.98 -7.11 8.78
CA ILE A 13 14.60 -8.47 8.36
C ILE A 13 13.52 -8.39 7.26
N SER A 14 12.61 -7.42 7.37
CA SER A 14 11.51 -7.20 6.41
C SER A 14 11.70 -5.97 5.53
N GLU A 15 12.57 -5.04 5.94
CA GLU A 15 12.86 -3.81 5.20
C GLU A 15 14.24 -3.87 4.52
N PRO A 16 14.35 -3.42 3.27
CA PRO A 16 15.65 -3.26 2.61
C PRO A 16 16.52 -2.21 3.32
N LEU A 17 17.84 -2.44 3.30
CA LEU A 17 18.82 -1.47 3.81
C LEU A 17 18.81 -0.17 2.97
N PRO A 18 19.35 0.96 3.47
CA PRO A 18 19.32 2.24 2.76
C PRO A 18 19.97 2.24 1.37
N TRP A 19 20.93 1.33 1.17
CA TRP A 19 21.61 1.13 -0.12
C TRP A 19 20.98 0.02 -0.97
N GLN A 20 19.89 -0.59 -0.49
CA GLN A 20 19.13 -1.61 -1.19
C GLN A 20 17.78 -1.06 -1.68
N GLY A 21 17.44 -1.39 -2.93
CA GLY A 21 16.21 -0.97 -3.59
C GLY A 21 16.38 0.22 -4.52
N SER A 22 15.47 0.35 -5.47
CA SER A 22 15.45 1.46 -6.42
C SER A 22 14.93 2.72 -5.74
N SER A 23 15.81 3.73 -5.63
CA SER A 23 15.42 5.07 -5.22
C SER A 23 14.76 5.76 -6.41
N PHE A 24 13.44 5.75 -6.47
CA PHE A 24 12.72 6.56 -7.44
C PHE A 24 12.60 8.00 -6.93
N PRO A 25 13.24 8.99 -7.56
CA PRO A 25 12.96 10.38 -7.23
C PRO A 25 11.46 10.63 -7.49
N PRO A 26 10.78 11.43 -6.65
CA PRO A 26 9.39 11.77 -6.90
C PRO A 26 9.31 12.41 -8.28
N ALA A 27 8.57 11.80 -9.21
CA ALA A 27 8.27 12.46 -10.47
C ALA A 27 7.61 13.81 -10.14
N ALA A 28 8.15 14.89 -10.69
CA ALA A 28 7.62 16.23 -10.55
C ALA A 28 6.44 16.37 -11.52
N TYR A 29 5.26 16.62 -10.98
CA TYR A 29 4.06 16.92 -11.76
C TYR A 29 3.72 18.40 -11.57
N THR A 30 3.27 19.06 -12.63
CA THR A 30 2.93 20.49 -12.61
C THR A 30 1.76 20.78 -11.66
N ASN A 31 0.78 19.88 -11.60
CA ASN A 31 -0.37 19.96 -10.70
C ASN A 31 -0.87 18.55 -10.32
N TYR A 32 -1.85 18.49 -9.42
CA TYR A 32 -2.41 17.22 -8.93
C TYR A 32 -3.20 16.46 -10.01
N SER A 33 -3.90 17.16 -10.90
CA SER A 33 -4.65 16.54 -11.99
C SER A 33 -3.72 15.85 -12.99
N ASP A 34 -2.59 16.48 -13.33
CA ASP A 34 -1.55 15.89 -14.19
C ASP A 34 -0.95 14.65 -13.53
N PHE A 35 -0.69 14.71 -12.22
CA PHE A 35 -0.28 13.53 -11.45
C PHE A 35 -1.30 12.41 -11.57
N ASN A 36 -2.58 12.70 -11.32
CA ASN A 36 -3.64 11.71 -11.34
C ASN A 36 -3.71 11.01 -12.70
N VAL A 37 -3.80 11.77 -13.78
CA VAL A 37 -3.92 11.25 -15.15
C VAL A 37 -2.67 10.47 -15.56
N ALA A 38 -1.48 11.06 -15.43
CA ALA A 38 -0.25 10.45 -15.93
C ALA A 38 0.16 9.22 -15.09
N PHE A 39 0.00 9.29 -13.77
CA PHE A 39 0.36 8.19 -12.89
C PHE A 39 -0.64 7.04 -13.00
N LEU A 40 -1.95 7.33 -13.14
CA LEU A 40 -2.96 6.30 -13.40
C LEU A 40 -2.69 5.58 -14.72
N ALA A 41 -2.53 6.33 -15.82
CA ALA A 41 -2.30 5.75 -17.14
C ALA A 41 -1.04 4.88 -17.18
N ARG A 42 0.03 5.31 -16.49
CA ARG A 42 1.25 4.51 -16.32
C ARG A 42 0.96 3.21 -15.58
N ASN A 43 0.26 3.25 -14.44
CA ASN A 43 -0.01 2.06 -13.64
C ASN A 43 -0.96 1.09 -14.36
N GLN A 44 -1.99 1.59 -15.04
CA GLN A 44 -2.89 0.76 -15.85
C GLN A 44 -2.16 0.06 -17.01
N ARG A 45 -1.16 0.73 -17.60
CA ARG A 45 -0.31 0.11 -18.64
C ARG A 45 0.62 -0.96 -18.09
N LEU A 46 1.17 -0.76 -16.89
CA LEU A 46 2.07 -1.72 -16.24
C LEU A 46 1.32 -2.91 -15.64
N TYR A 47 0.13 -2.65 -15.09
CA TYR A 47 -0.66 -3.61 -14.33
C TYR A 47 -2.06 -3.70 -14.92
N SER A 48 -2.27 -4.69 -15.77
CA SER A 48 -3.52 -4.97 -16.44
C SER A 48 -3.80 -6.47 -16.42
N ASN A 49 -4.94 -6.88 -16.95
CA ASN A 49 -5.26 -8.29 -17.14
C ASN A 49 -4.27 -9.01 -18.08
N THR A 50 -3.61 -8.27 -18.98
CA THR A 50 -2.65 -8.86 -19.94
C THR A 50 -1.22 -8.87 -19.43
N THR A 51 -0.87 -7.99 -18.48
CA THR A 51 0.49 -7.95 -17.92
C THR A 51 0.63 -8.74 -16.63
N LEU A 52 -0.45 -8.86 -15.84
CA LEU A 52 -0.44 -9.65 -14.61
C LEU A 52 -0.85 -11.11 -14.90
N PRO A 53 -0.16 -12.11 -14.32
CA PRO A 53 -0.56 -13.51 -14.47
C PRO A 53 -1.99 -13.76 -13.97
N ALA A 54 -2.69 -14.69 -14.60
CA ALA A 54 -4.00 -15.12 -14.12
C ALA A 54 -3.87 -15.77 -12.73
N GLY A 55 -4.86 -15.53 -11.86
CA GLY A 55 -4.91 -16.00 -10.47
C GLY A 55 -4.16 -15.12 -9.46
N THR A 56 -3.34 -14.16 -9.90
CA THR A 56 -2.53 -13.36 -8.97
C THR A 56 -3.36 -12.28 -8.26
N THR A 57 -3.67 -12.46 -6.98
CA THR A 57 -4.36 -11.43 -6.18
C THR A 57 -3.42 -10.38 -5.59
N PHE A 58 -2.14 -10.70 -5.47
CA PHE A 58 -1.11 -9.79 -4.95
C PHE A 58 0.23 -10.01 -5.65
N LEU A 59 0.94 -8.93 -5.97
CA LEU A 59 2.26 -8.92 -6.58
C LEU A 59 3.11 -7.81 -5.94
N ALA A 60 4.31 -8.16 -5.47
CA ALA A 60 5.34 -7.20 -5.13
C ALA A 60 6.27 -7.01 -6.35
N ASP A 61 6.18 -5.85 -6.99
CA ASP A 61 7.02 -5.48 -8.13
C ASP A 61 8.24 -4.69 -7.65
N GLU A 62 9.34 -5.41 -7.43
CA GLU A 62 10.62 -4.83 -7.00
C GLU A 62 11.22 -3.88 -8.04
N THR A 63 10.89 -4.08 -9.33
CA THR A 63 11.48 -3.28 -10.41
C THR A 63 10.97 -1.85 -10.41
N THR A 64 9.72 -1.65 -10.02
CA THR A 64 9.06 -0.33 -9.92
C THR A 64 8.86 0.12 -8.48
N ASN A 65 9.27 -0.70 -7.51
CA ASN A 65 9.03 -0.51 -6.07
C ASN A 65 7.54 -0.30 -5.76
N ALA A 66 6.69 -1.16 -6.34
CA ALA A 66 5.25 -1.08 -6.22
C ALA A 66 4.65 -2.39 -5.70
N GLN A 67 3.60 -2.27 -4.90
CA GLN A 67 2.77 -3.38 -4.45
C GLN A 67 1.43 -3.28 -5.18
N VAL A 68 1.06 -4.36 -5.85
CA VAL A 68 -0.14 -4.44 -6.67
C VAL A 68 -1.05 -5.48 -6.05
N ALA A 69 -2.30 -5.11 -5.83
CA ALA A 69 -3.32 -5.99 -5.31
C ALA A 69 -4.56 -5.94 -6.19
N ARG A 70 -5.20 -7.09 -6.36
CA ARG A 70 -6.46 -7.25 -7.08
C ARG A 70 -7.48 -7.91 -6.17
N ALA A 71 -8.69 -7.40 -6.16
CA ALA A 71 -9.80 -8.00 -5.44
C ALA A 71 -11.05 -8.06 -6.32
N ILE A 72 -11.80 -9.14 -6.18
CA ILE A 72 -13.09 -9.30 -6.84
C ILE A 72 -14.14 -8.68 -5.94
N ILE A 73 -14.95 -7.79 -6.51
CA ILE A 73 -16.09 -7.18 -5.83
C ILE A 73 -17.36 -7.61 -6.55
N THR A 74 -18.30 -8.19 -5.81
CA THR A 74 -19.64 -8.54 -6.32
C THR A 74 -20.57 -7.34 -6.22
N LEU A 75 -21.20 -7.00 -7.34
CA LEU A 75 -22.20 -5.94 -7.44
C LEU A 75 -23.51 -6.40 -6.79
N HIS A 76 -24.11 -5.53 -5.97
CA HIS A 76 -25.35 -5.85 -5.27
C HIS A 76 -26.55 -5.36 -6.07
N ALA A 77 -27.39 -6.28 -6.53
CA ALA A 77 -28.64 -5.95 -7.20
C ALA A 77 -29.73 -5.62 -6.17
N GLN A 78 -29.69 -4.40 -5.62
CA GLN A 78 -30.68 -3.80 -4.71
C GLN A 78 -30.85 -4.48 -3.31
N PRO A 79 -31.25 -3.72 -2.27
CA PRO A 79 -31.46 -2.27 -2.18
C PRO A 79 -30.16 -1.46 -2.00
N ALA A 80 -30.24 -0.14 -2.18
CA ALA A 80 -29.14 0.79 -1.88
C ALA A 80 -28.68 0.62 -0.43
N LEU A 81 -27.47 0.10 -0.26
CA LEU A 81 -26.82 0.01 1.04
C LEU A 81 -26.48 1.42 1.50
N SER A 82 -26.73 1.71 2.78
CA SER A 82 -26.14 2.88 3.41
C SER A 82 -24.61 2.80 3.35
N PHE A 83 -23.91 3.93 3.49
CA PHE A 83 -22.45 3.94 3.51
C PHE A 83 -21.89 3.00 4.59
N ASP A 84 -22.49 2.98 5.78
CA ASP A 84 -22.04 2.14 6.90
C ASP A 84 -22.23 0.65 6.60
N GLU A 85 -23.35 0.27 5.99
CA GLU A 85 -23.59 -1.12 5.56
C GLU A 85 -22.66 -1.53 4.42
N CYS A 86 -22.43 -0.65 3.46
CA CYS A 86 -21.46 -0.89 2.39
C CYS A 86 -20.05 -1.04 2.95
N PHE A 87 -19.66 -0.19 3.89
CA PHE A 87 -18.36 -0.27 4.54
C PHE A 87 -18.19 -1.60 5.23
N ALA A 88 -19.15 -1.98 6.08
CA ALA A 88 -19.09 -3.22 6.85
C ALA A 88 -19.14 -4.48 5.98
N ARG A 89 -19.89 -4.49 4.88
CA ARG A 89 -20.10 -5.69 4.05
C ARG A 89 -19.13 -5.82 2.88
N SER A 90 -18.73 -4.72 2.29
CA SER A 90 -18.06 -4.72 0.97
C SER A 90 -16.69 -4.07 0.97
N LEU A 91 -16.43 -3.10 1.87
CA LEU A 91 -15.11 -2.45 1.94
C LEU A 91 -14.14 -3.17 2.88
N LEU A 92 -14.64 -3.79 3.95
CA LEU A 92 -13.81 -4.58 4.86
C LEU A 92 -13.12 -5.73 4.11
N GLY A 93 -11.81 -5.82 4.27
CA GLY A 93 -10.98 -6.82 3.59
C GLY A 93 -10.50 -6.43 2.20
N LEU A 94 -10.92 -5.27 1.65
CA LEU A 94 -10.36 -4.77 0.40
C LEU A 94 -8.87 -4.43 0.57
N PRO A 95 -8.06 -4.71 -0.47
CA PRO A 95 -6.63 -4.48 -0.40
C PRO A 95 -6.32 -2.99 -0.32
N GLY A 96 -5.48 -2.62 0.64
CA GLY A 96 -5.07 -1.23 0.81
C GLY A 96 -6.15 -0.31 1.40
N LEU A 97 -7.23 -0.85 1.99
CA LEU A 97 -8.32 -0.06 2.59
C LEU A 97 -7.82 1.04 3.54
N VAL A 98 -6.75 0.79 4.29
CA VAL A 98 -6.11 1.78 5.19
C VAL A 98 -5.65 3.05 4.48
N PHE A 99 -5.43 2.97 3.17
CA PHE A 99 -5.01 4.09 2.34
C PHE A 99 -6.19 4.77 1.63
N TYR A 100 -7.42 4.26 1.75
CA TYR A 100 -8.55 4.80 1.01
C TYR A 100 -9.02 6.10 1.65
N THR A 101 -9.32 7.09 0.82
CA THR A 101 -9.97 8.32 1.28
C THR A 101 -11.48 8.08 1.42
N ASN A 102 -12.16 8.94 2.20
CA ASN A 102 -13.63 8.90 2.29
C ASN A 102 -14.29 9.01 0.91
N ALA A 103 -13.74 9.82 0.01
CA ALA A 103 -14.23 9.94 -1.35
C ALA A 103 -14.11 8.61 -2.13
N ASN A 104 -12.98 7.91 -2.01
CA ASN A 104 -12.81 6.61 -2.67
C ASN A 104 -13.80 5.58 -2.13
N MET A 105 -13.97 5.52 -0.81
CA MET A 105 -14.89 4.59 -0.17
C MET A 105 -16.35 4.85 -0.60
N GLN A 106 -16.78 6.12 -0.58
CA GLN A 106 -18.12 6.50 -1.03
C GLN A 106 -18.36 6.15 -2.50
N ARG A 107 -17.34 6.33 -3.36
CA ARG A 107 -17.41 5.99 -4.78
C ARG A 107 -17.51 4.50 -5.02
N ILE A 108 -16.68 3.69 -4.37
CA ILE A 108 -16.77 2.21 -4.49
C ILE A 108 -18.17 1.75 -4.05
N CYS A 109 -18.71 2.32 -2.98
CA CYS A 109 -20.08 2.04 -2.55
C CYS A 109 -21.14 2.47 -3.56
N ALA A 110 -20.96 3.61 -4.23
CA ALA A 110 -21.85 4.04 -5.31
C ALA A 110 -21.75 3.11 -6.53
N THR A 111 -20.54 2.66 -6.89
CA THR A 111 -20.31 1.72 -7.99
C THR A 111 -20.95 0.36 -7.72
N LEU A 112 -20.89 -0.10 -6.48
CA LEU A 112 -21.52 -1.34 -6.04
C LEU A 112 -23.04 -1.37 -6.22
N HIS A 113 -23.67 -0.19 -6.21
CA HIS A 113 -25.11 -0.03 -6.37
C HIS A 113 -25.54 0.02 -7.86
N ASN A 114 -24.74 0.64 -8.74
CA ASN A 114 -25.11 0.91 -10.14
C ASN A 114 -24.04 0.40 -11.13
N ALA A 115 -24.07 -0.89 -11.43
CA ALA A 115 -23.12 -1.56 -12.33
C ALA A 115 -22.99 -0.93 -13.73
N THR A 116 -24.09 -0.44 -14.29
CA THR A 116 -24.20 -0.02 -15.70
C THR A 116 -23.71 1.39 -16.00
N SER A 117 -23.61 2.27 -15.01
CA SER A 117 -23.10 3.64 -15.19
C SER A 117 -21.76 3.87 -14.51
N ALA A 118 -21.43 3.04 -13.52
CA ALA A 118 -20.30 3.29 -12.64
C ALA A 118 -18.96 2.71 -13.11
N VAL A 119 -18.90 2.00 -14.24
CA VAL A 119 -17.61 1.60 -14.84
C VAL A 119 -17.04 2.71 -15.72
N ASP A 120 -17.90 3.46 -16.42
CA ASP A 120 -17.49 4.64 -17.18
C ASP A 120 -17.30 5.89 -16.28
N ASP A 121 -18.09 6.02 -15.20
CA ASP A 121 -17.99 7.13 -14.23
C ASP A 121 -17.20 6.79 -12.95
N ALA A 122 -16.64 5.58 -12.81
CA ALA A 122 -15.66 5.33 -11.76
C ALA A 122 -14.42 6.14 -12.10
N GLU A 123 -14.35 7.37 -11.58
CA GLU A 123 -13.15 8.19 -11.60
C GLU A 123 -12.03 7.42 -10.89
N ASN A 124 -11.30 6.67 -11.71
CA ASN A 124 -10.05 6.02 -11.38
C ASN A 124 -9.13 7.11 -10.85
N ALA A 125 -8.65 6.91 -9.62
CA ALA A 125 -8.00 7.97 -8.88
C ALA A 125 -6.71 7.47 -8.25
N CYS A 126 -5.69 8.28 -8.39
CA CYS A 126 -4.43 8.19 -7.70
C CYS A 126 -4.35 9.28 -6.65
N PHE A 127 -3.65 8.97 -5.57
CA PHE A 127 -3.46 9.87 -4.45
C PHE A 127 -2.04 9.79 -3.90
N GLN A 128 -1.61 10.90 -3.32
CA GLN A 128 -0.31 11.02 -2.67
C GLN A 128 -0.50 10.83 -1.17
N SER A 129 0.23 9.88 -0.61
CA SER A 129 0.25 9.63 0.82
C SER A 129 1.33 10.50 1.44
N ARG A 130 0.90 11.46 2.26
CA ARG A 130 1.77 12.39 2.98
C ARG A 130 1.62 12.22 4.48
N LEU A 131 2.75 12.16 5.18
CA LEU A 131 2.82 12.25 6.63
C LEU A 131 3.48 13.59 6.96
N PHE A 132 2.73 14.50 7.57
CA PHE A 132 3.12 15.92 7.70
C PHE A 132 3.46 16.53 6.34
N THR A 133 4.72 16.94 6.13
CA THR A 133 5.22 17.50 4.88
C THR A 133 5.90 16.46 3.99
N TYR A 134 6.00 15.21 4.44
CA TYR A 134 6.78 14.17 3.79
C TYR A 134 5.88 13.22 2.99
N GLU A 135 6.11 13.13 1.68
CA GLU A 135 5.45 12.18 0.79
C GLU A 135 6.18 10.83 0.85
N TYR A 136 5.50 9.81 1.39
CA TYR A 136 6.07 8.47 1.57
C TYR A 136 5.53 7.45 0.57
N GLY A 137 4.47 7.77 -0.17
CA GLY A 137 3.85 6.83 -1.09
C GLY A 137 2.90 7.49 -2.09
N ARG A 138 2.69 6.81 -3.21
CA ARG A 138 1.65 7.12 -4.18
C ARG A 138 0.83 5.88 -4.40
N SER A 139 -0.48 6.02 -4.38
CA SER A 139 -1.37 4.89 -4.58
C SER A 139 -2.39 5.21 -5.65
N CYS A 140 -2.79 4.20 -6.40
CA CYS A 140 -3.84 4.29 -7.40
C CYS A 140 -4.88 3.22 -7.16
N LEU A 141 -6.13 3.58 -7.45
CA LEU A 141 -7.26 2.70 -7.38
C LEU A 141 -8.09 2.85 -8.65
N TRP A 142 -8.40 1.73 -9.28
CA TRP A 142 -9.30 1.70 -10.42
C TRP A 142 -10.12 0.41 -10.45
N LEU A 143 -11.24 0.48 -11.14
CA LEU A 143 -12.17 -0.63 -11.29
C LEU A 143 -12.17 -1.09 -12.75
N VAL A 144 -12.21 -2.40 -12.95
CA VAL A 144 -12.29 -3.03 -14.27
C VAL A 144 -13.50 -3.96 -14.28
N PRO A 145 -14.40 -3.85 -15.27
CA PRO A 145 -15.58 -4.72 -15.34
C PRO A 145 -15.17 -6.18 -15.54
N GLY A 146 -15.90 -7.08 -14.89
CA GLY A 146 -15.66 -8.52 -14.95
C GLY A 146 -14.61 -9.01 -13.96
N ASP A 147 -14.30 -10.30 -14.05
CA ASP A 147 -13.25 -10.94 -13.25
C ASP A 147 -11.95 -10.96 -14.06
N ALA A 148 -11.04 -10.06 -13.71
CA ALA A 148 -9.71 -9.98 -14.28
C ALA A 148 -8.67 -10.76 -13.44
N ILE A 149 -9.10 -11.56 -12.47
CA ILE A 149 -8.24 -12.44 -11.67
C ILE A 149 -8.37 -13.88 -12.18
N SER A 150 -9.58 -14.38 -12.35
CA SER A 150 -9.81 -15.73 -12.86
C SER A 150 -9.52 -15.81 -14.37
N ALA A 151 -8.92 -16.89 -14.82
CA ALA A 151 -8.76 -17.18 -16.25
C ALA A 151 -10.08 -17.60 -16.95
N ARG A 152 -11.23 -17.45 -16.28
CA ARG A 152 -12.54 -17.89 -16.79
C ARG A 152 -13.19 -16.79 -17.60
N THR A 153 -13.58 -17.13 -18.81
CA THR A 153 -14.31 -16.27 -19.75
C THR A 153 -15.80 -16.16 -19.43
N ASP A 154 -16.36 -17.13 -18.69
CA ASP A 154 -17.73 -17.11 -18.17
C ASP A 154 -17.74 -16.49 -16.77
N THR A 155 -17.70 -15.16 -16.70
CA THR A 155 -17.89 -14.45 -15.43
C THR A 155 -19.22 -13.72 -15.41
N PRO A 156 -19.97 -13.84 -14.31
CA PRO A 156 -21.28 -13.22 -14.23
C PRO A 156 -21.16 -11.70 -14.35
N ASP A 157 -22.09 -11.07 -15.08
CA ASP A 157 -22.19 -9.62 -15.34
C ASP A 157 -22.27 -8.72 -14.10
N ARG A 158 -22.17 -9.30 -12.90
CA ARG A 158 -22.29 -8.64 -11.59
C ARG A 158 -20.98 -8.64 -10.81
N VAL A 159 -19.85 -8.68 -11.50
CA VAL A 159 -18.53 -8.70 -10.88
C VAL A 159 -17.67 -7.58 -11.45
N VAL A 160 -16.93 -6.93 -10.57
CA VAL A 160 -15.93 -5.91 -10.91
C VAL A 160 -14.63 -6.26 -10.21
N THR A 161 -13.52 -6.11 -10.91
CA THR A 161 -12.19 -6.28 -10.33
C THR A 161 -11.63 -4.92 -9.90
N LEU A 162 -11.32 -4.81 -8.62
CA LEU A 162 -10.60 -3.70 -8.03
C LEU A 162 -9.11 -3.91 -8.20
N TYR A 163 -8.44 -2.90 -8.72
CA TYR A 163 -6.99 -2.80 -8.73
C TYR A 163 -6.57 -1.75 -7.72
N PHE A 164 -5.65 -2.12 -6.85
CA PHE A 164 -4.97 -1.21 -5.94
C PHE A 164 -3.48 -1.32 -6.16
N VAL A 165 -2.83 -0.20 -6.44
CA VAL A 165 -1.37 -0.12 -6.58
C VAL A 165 -0.86 0.86 -5.56
N LYS A 166 0.19 0.49 -4.83
CA LYS A 166 0.95 1.37 -3.95
C LYS A 166 2.40 1.38 -4.40
N ALA A 167 2.86 2.50 -4.94
CA ALA A 167 4.26 2.77 -5.18
C ALA A 167 4.87 3.44 -3.95
N GLU A 168 5.97 2.88 -3.45
CA GLU A 168 6.65 3.41 -2.27
C GLU A 168 7.72 4.43 -2.70
N LEU A 169 7.65 5.62 -2.09
CA LEU A 169 8.71 6.61 -2.27
C LEU A 169 9.74 6.40 -1.18
N ARG A 170 10.98 6.16 -1.60
CA ARG A 170 12.14 6.01 -0.71
C ARG A 170 13.21 7.06 -1.01
N PRO A 171 12.99 8.32 -0.60
CA PRO A 171 14.03 9.34 -0.57
C PRO A 171 15.25 8.85 0.22
N ARG A 172 16.40 8.76 -0.44
CA ARG A 172 17.65 8.27 0.17
C ARG A 172 17.96 8.94 1.52
N GLY A 173 17.76 10.26 1.62
CA GLY A 173 18.04 11.00 2.85
C GLY A 173 17.22 10.52 4.05
N PHE A 174 15.95 10.13 3.83
CA PHE A 174 15.10 9.62 4.90
C PHE A 174 15.53 8.22 5.34
N ASP A 175 15.81 7.33 4.39
CA ASP A 175 16.24 5.96 4.68
C ASP A 175 17.55 5.93 5.48
N TYR A 176 18.53 6.75 5.11
CA TYR A 176 19.76 6.89 5.88
C TYR A 176 19.51 7.52 7.26
N GLY A 177 18.64 8.52 7.36
CA GLY A 177 18.24 9.11 8.64
C GLY A 177 17.64 8.07 9.58
N LEU A 178 16.71 7.26 9.10
CA LEU A 178 16.08 6.18 9.86
C LEU A 178 17.10 5.11 10.28
N PHE A 179 18.04 4.77 9.40
CA PHE A 179 19.12 3.83 9.70
C PHE A 179 20.02 4.29 10.83
N PHE A 180 20.55 5.52 10.75
CA PHE A 180 21.39 6.06 11.83
C PHE A 180 20.61 6.21 13.14
N TYR A 181 19.33 6.57 13.06
CA TYR A 181 18.46 6.60 14.22
C TYR A 181 18.29 5.23 14.89
N ARG A 182 18.06 4.16 14.10
CA ARG A 182 17.94 2.78 14.60
C ARG A 182 19.25 2.27 15.21
N ILE A 183 20.40 2.61 14.63
CA ILE A 183 21.72 2.31 15.23
C ILE A 183 21.88 3.05 16.56
N GLY A 184 21.63 4.36 16.59
CA GLY A 184 21.79 5.19 17.78
C GLY A 184 20.92 4.72 18.95
N THR A 185 19.65 4.41 18.67
CA THR A 185 18.72 3.88 19.69
C THR A 185 19.14 2.51 20.22
N THR A 186 19.62 1.62 19.35
CA THR A 186 20.14 0.30 19.76
C THR A 186 21.37 0.44 20.67
N LEU A 187 22.34 1.27 20.29
CA LEU A 187 23.52 1.56 21.09
C LEU A 187 23.16 2.20 22.44
N PHE A 188 22.19 3.11 22.44
CA PHE A 188 21.70 3.74 23.67
C PHE A 188 21.07 2.71 24.62
N VAL A 189 20.25 1.79 24.11
CA VAL A 189 19.69 0.69 24.91
C VAL A 189 20.79 -0.21 25.46
N TRP A 190 21.78 -0.57 24.65
CA TRP A 190 22.92 -1.38 25.09
C TRP A 190 23.74 -0.67 26.17
N TYR A 191 24.00 0.62 26.01
CA TYR A 191 24.68 1.43 27.02
C TYR A 191 23.92 1.44 28.34
N ARG A 192 22.59 1.64 28.31
CA ARG A 192 21.75 1.62 29.50
C ARG A 192 21.74 0.24 30.17
N LEU A 193 21.61 -0.83 29.40
CA LEU A 193 21.69 -2.21 29.91
C LEU A 193 23.05 -2.49 30.54
N TYR A 194 24.14 -2.03 29.93
CA TYR A 194 25.48 -2.23 30.47
C TYR A 194 25.65 -1.52 31.82
N VAL A 195 25.36 -0.22 31.87
CA VAL A 195 25.60 0.63 33.04
C VAL A 195 24.70 0.24 34.23
N HIS A 196 23.42 -0.04 33.98
CA HIS A 196 22.44 -0.21 35.06
C HIS A 196 22.16 -1.66 35.42
N TYR A 197 22.50 -2.62 34.55
CA TYR A 197 22.24 -4.04 34.81
C TYR A 197 23.54 -4.85 34.86
N TYR A 198 24.25 -4.96 33.73
CA TYR A 198 25.40 -5.86 33.64
C TYR A 198 26.54 -5.49 34.57
N ARG A 199 26.83 -4.19 34.75
CA ARG A 199 27.88 -3.74 35.67
C ARG A 199 27.61 -4.21 37.11
N HIS A 200 26.37 -4.12 37.59
CA HIS A 200 26.03 -4.57 38.94
C HIS A 200 26.03 -6.09 39.06
N CYS A 201 25.61 -6.82 38.03
CA CYS A 201 25.74 -8.28 38.02
C CYS A 201 27.22 -8.71 38.13
N LEU A 202 28.12 -8.04 37.40
CA LEU A 202 29.56 -8.32 37.48
C LEU A 202 30.15 -7.98 38.86
N GLU A 203 29.70 -6.88 39.47
CA GLU A 203 30.10 -6.51 40.84
C GLU A 203 29.59 -7.52 41.90
N LEU A 204 28.50 -8.24 41.63
CA LEU A 204 27.94 -9.26 42.53
C LEU A 204 28.57 -10.65 42.35
N GLU A 205 29.17 -10.93 41.19
CA GLU A 205 29.87 -12.19 40.89
C GLU A 205 31.35 -12.18 41.29
N ALA A 206 31.90 -11.01 41.62
CA ALA A 206 33.28 -10.80 42.07
C ALA A 206 33.42 -10.90 43.60
#